data_AF-O45941-F1
#
_entry.id   AF-O45941-F1
#
_cell.length_a   1.000
_cell.length_b   1.000
_cell.length_c   1.000
_cell.angle_alpha   90.00
_cell.angle_beta   90.00
_cell.angle_gamma   90.00
#
_symmetry.space_group_name_H-M   'P 1'
#
loop_
_entity.id
_entity.type
_entity.pdbx_description
1 polymer ?
#
loop_
_entity_poly.entity_id
_entity_poly.type
_entity_poly.pdbx_seq_one_letter_code
_entity_poly.pdbx_strand_id
1 'polypeptide(L)'
;MNSFVSTVLLLSVTIALVSGYPSQLQTTCVTKAKSCTMFFLNGVYCTECTYSGTLELKIGSTCTFSIYEKKVASQPNENSQNEVAQCKQSSCYSNQYVPVDCAAAFGNEYITYIENQ
;
A
#
# COMPACT_ATOMS: atom_id res chain seq x y z
N MET A 1 -14.02 -16.70 65.55
CA MET A 1 -12.91 -15.74 65.48
C MET A 1 -13.15 -14.89 64.25
N ASN A 2 -13.60 -13.64 64.42
CA ASN A 2 -12.75 -12.43 64.42
C ASN A 2 -11.79 -12.40 63.22
N SER A 3 -11.63 -11.34 62.44
CA SER A 3 -12.29 -10.03 62.37
C SER A 3 -11.57 -9.25 61.26
N PHE A 4 -12.18 -8.14 60.83
CA PHE A 4 -11.57 -6.97 60.17
C PHE A 4 -11.02 -7.18 58.73
N VAL A 5 -11.73 -6.69 57.71
CA VAL A 5 -11.85 -5.27 57.28
C VAL A 5 -10.56 -4.76 56.67
N SER A 6 -10.68 -4.32 55.40
CA SER A 6 -9.90 -3.28 54.69
C SER A 6 -8.40 -3.27 54.93
N THR A 7 -7.52 -3.21 53.93
CA THR A 7 -7.38 -2.07 53.02
C THR A 7 -6.18 -2.40 52.15
N VAL A 8 -6.32 -2.61 50.84
CA VAL A 8 -5.22 -2.32 49.91
C VAL A 8 -5.84 -1.79 48.64
N LEU A 9 -6.26 -0.53 48.72
CA LEU A 9 -6.45 0.34 47.58
C LEU A 9 -5.12 1.07 47.39
N LEU A 10 -4.29 0.62 46.45
CA LEU A 10 -3.14 1.37 45.97
C LEU A 10 -3.06 1.22 44.45
N LEU A 11 -3.86 2.07 43.79
CA LEU A 11 -3.58 2.60 42.47
C LEU A 11 -2.12 3.06 42.40
N SER A 12 -1.32 2.43 41.54
CA SER A 12 -0.13 3.06 40.93
C SER A 12 0.41 2.18 39.80
N VAL A 13 -0.39 1.98 38.75
CA VAL A 13 0.18 1.56 37.46
C VAL A 13 0.53 2.83 36.69
N THR A 14 1.61 3.49 37.11
CA THR A 14 2.32 4.48 36.30
C THR A 14 3.70 3.90 35.99
N ILE A 15 3.74 3.01 35.01
CA ILE A 15 4.97 2.77 34.24
C ILE A 15 4.68 3.30 32.83
N ALA A 16 4.73 4.62 32.72
CA ALA A 16 5.12 5.26 31.48
C ALA A 16 6.65 5.19 31.44
N LEU A 17 7.22 4.18 30.79
CA LEU A 17 8.64 4.10 30.48
C LEU A 17 8.80 3.42 29.11
N VAL A 18 8.72 4.25 28.08
CA VAL A 18 9.66 4.31 26.95
C VAL A 18 10.39 2.99 26.64
N SER A 19 9.72 2.08 25.93
CA SER A 19 10.42 1.36 24.86
C SER A 19 10.26 2.26 23.63
N GLY A 20 11.27 3.00 23.17
CA GLY A 20 12.59 2.41 22.94
C GLY A 20 12.47 1.13 22.11
N TYR A 21 11.35 0.92 21.39
CA TYR A 21 11.28 -0.13 20.40
C TYR A 21 12.45 0.14 19.46
N PRO A 22 13.40 -0.80 19.28
CA PRO A 22 14.34 -0.64 18.19
C PRO A 22 13.49 -0.39 16.96
N SER A 23 13.73 0.74 16.29
CA SER A 23 13.19 0.98 14.96
C SER A 23 13.54 -0.27 14.16
N GLN A 24 12.56 -1.16 14.00
CA GLN A 24 12.80 -2.39 13.26
C GLN A 24 13.30 -1.93 11.90
N LEU A 25 14.44 -2.48 11.47
CA LEU A 25 15.06 -2.07 10.21
C LEU A 25 13.99 -2.10 9.13
N GLN A 26 13.68 -0.91 8.61
CA GLN A 26 12.72 -0.73 7.55
C GLN A 26 13.49 -0.61 6.24
N THR A 27 13.17 -1.46 5.28
CA THR A 27 13.69 -1.35 3.93
C THR A 27 12.51 -1.27 2.97
N THR A 28 12.57 -0.29 2.08
CA THR A 28 11.55 -0.03 1.07
C THR A 28 12.22 -0.06 -0.29
N CYS A 29 11.75 -0.90 -1.19
CA CYS A 29 12.12 -0.87 -2.61
C CYS A 29 10.88 -0.56 -3.42
N VAL A 30 10.94 0.51 -4.24
CA VAL A 30 9.84 0.89 -5.12
C VAL A 30 10.34 0.91 -6.56
N THR A 31 9.65 0.16 -7.41
CA THR A 31 9.84 0.24 -8.86
C THR A 31 8.59 0.83 -9.49
N LYS A 32 8.78 1.53 -10.61
CA LYS A 32 7.68 2.14 -11.35
C LYS A 32 7.93 2.05 -12.84
N ALA A 33 6.86 1.90 -13.61
CA ALA A 33 6.90 1.88 -15.06
C ALA A 33 5.64 2.51 -15.64
N LYS A 34 5.78 3.08 -16.83
CA LYS A 34 4.69 3.64 -17.63
C LYS A 34 4.81 3.10 -19.05
N SER A 35 3.74 2.49 -19.55
CA SER A 35 3.65 2.03 -20.93
C SER A 35 2.46 2.71 -21.60
N CYS A 36 2.66 3.34 -22.76
CA CYS A 36 1.59 3.97 -23.50
C CYS A 36 1.46 3.38 -24.90
N THR A 37 0.23 3.07 -25.30
CA THR A 37 -0.12 2.58 -26.63
C THR A 37 -0.98 3.62 -27.32
N MET A 38 -0.58 4.03 -28.53
CA MET A 38 -1.41 4.87 -29.39
C MET A 38 -2.21 3.98 -30.35
N PHE A 39 -3.49 4.31 -30.53
CA PHE A 39 -4.37 3.63 -31.48
C PHE A 39 -5.31 4.62 -32.15
N PHE A 40 -5.75 4.29 -33.36
CA PHE A 40 -6.66 5.12 -34.13
C PHE A 40 -8.08 4.51 -34.06
N LEU A 41 -9.03 5.26 -33.52
CA LEU A 41 -10.42 4.82 -33.38
C LEU A 41 -11.36 5.94 -33.86
N ASN A 42 -12.33 5.60 -34.72
CA ASN A 42 -13.38 6.52 -35.18
C ASN A 42 -12.85 7.87 -35.73
N GLY A 43 -11.71 7.86 -36.42
CA GLY A 43 -11.13 9.08 -37.01
C GLY A 43 -10.21 9.87 -36.08
N VAL A 44 -9.98 9.41 -34.84
CA VAL A 44 -9.20 10.13 -33.82
C VAL A 44 -8.07 9.27 -33.27
N TYR A 45 -6.91 9.89 -33.02
CA TYR A 45 -5.81 9.25 -32.30
C TYR A 45 -6.08 9.26 -30.80
N CYS A 46 -6.11 8.08 -30.21
CA CYS A 46 -6.24 7.86 -28.77
C CYS A 46 -4.91 7.35 -28.22
N THR A 47 -4.62 7.70 -26.96
CA THR A 47 -3.50 7.13 -26.21
C THR A 47 -4.05 6.48 -24.96
N GLU A 48 -3.69 5.23 -24.70
CA GLU A 48 -3.91 4.56 -23.42
C GLU A 48 -2.56 4.38 -22.74
N CYS A 49 -2.45 4.82 -21.48
CA CYS A 49 -1.26 4.65 -20.67
C CYS A 49 -1.57 3.79 -19.44
N THR A 50 -0.77 2.75 -19.25
CA THR A 50 -0.75 1.95 -18.03
C THR A 50 0.38 2.42 -17.13
N TYR A 51 0.02 2.89 -15.94
CA TYR A 51 0.93 3.18 -14.85
C TYR A 51 1.00 1.94 -13.96
N SER A 52 2.21 1.47 -13.69
CA SER A 52 2.43 0.30 -12.84
C SER A 52 3.55 0.57 -11.85
N GLY A 53 3.46 -0.08 -10.69
CA GLY A 53 4.51 0.00 -9.69
C GLY A 53 4.50 -1.20 -8.76
N THR A 54 5.68 -1.49 -8.21
CA THR A 54 5.83 -2.50 -7.17
C THR A 54 6.44 -1.86 -5.94
N LEU A 55 5.98 -2.28 -4.76
CA LEU A 55 6.52 -1.86 -3.48
C LEU A 55 6.86 -3.11 -2.67
N GLU A 56 8.13 -3.29 -2.36
CA GLU A 56 8.59 -4.25 -1.35
C GLU A 56 8.88 -3.50 -0.05
N LEU A 57 8.14 -3.86 1.00
CA LEU A 57 8.29 -3.28 2.32
C LEU A 57 8.69 -4.37 3.31
N LYS A 58 9.90 -4.23 3.88
CA LYS A 58 10.41 -5.12 4.92
C LYS A 58 10.51 -4.38 6.24
N ILE A 59 9.86 -4.90 7.27
CA ILE A 59 9.91 -4.39 8.66
C ILE A 59 10.24 -5.57 9.57
N GLY A 60 11.47 -5.60 10.08
CA GLY A 60 11.95 -6.73 10.88
C GLY A 60 11.93 -8.03 10.08
N SER A 61 11.16 -9.02 10.54
CA SER A 61 10.95 -10.31 9.86
C SER A 61 9.81 -10.30 8.84
N THR A 62 8.95 -9.27 8.86
CA THR A 62 7.80 -9.17 7.96
C THR A 62 8.24 -8.56 6.64
N CYS A 63 7.84 -9.19 5.54
CA CYS A 63 8.08 -8.68 4.20
C CYS A 63 6.78 -8.75 3.39
N THR A 64 6.40 -7.61 2.84
CA THR A 64 5.19 -7.41 2.05
C THR A 64 5.58 -6.95 0.66
N PHE A 65 4.96 -7.53 -0.36
CA PHE A 65 5.11 -7.13 -1.74
C PHE A 65 3.76 -6.71 -2.32
N SER A 66 3.68 -5.46 -2.77
CA SER A 66 2.48 -4.84 -3.31
C SER A 66 2.68 -4.51 -4.79
N ILE A 67 1.62 -4.66 -5.58
CA ILE A 67 1.57 -4.31 -7.00
C ILE A 67 0.43 -3.31 -7.19
N TYR A 68 0.72 -2.23 -7.91
CA TYR A 68 -0.20 -1.17 -8.30
C TYR A 68 -0.34 -1.17 -9.84
N GLU A 69 -1.56 -1.02 -10.34
CA GLU A 69 -1.84 -0.81 -11.76
C GLU A 69 -2.99 0.19 -11.96
N LYS A 70 -2.85 1.13 -12.90
CA LYS A 70 -3.90 2.05 -13.32
C LYS A 70 -3.79 2.35 -14.80
N LYS A 71 -4.91 2.24 -15.53
CA LYS A 71 -4.99 2.61 -16.93
C LYS A 71 -5.72 3.93 -17.12
N VAL A 72 -5.15 4.79 -17.96
CA VAL A 72 -5.69 6.10 -18.30
C VAL A 72 -5.70 6.28 -19.81
N ALA A 73 -6.86 6.52 -20.39
CA ALA A 73 -7.05 6.83 -21.80
C ALA A 73 -7.27 8.34 -21.99
N SER A 74 -6.59 8.95 -22.97
CA SER A 74 -6.75 10.37 -23.31
C SER A 74 -8.13 10.70 -23.86
N GLN A 75 -8.80 9.71 -24.47
CA GLN A 75 -10.18 9.78 -24.93
C GLN A 75 -10.87 8.45 -24.62
N PRO A 76 -11.54 8.34 -23.47
CA PRO A 76 -12.23 7.10 -23.14
C PRO A 76 -13.37 6.84 -24.12
N ASN A 77 -13.50 5.59 -24.54
CA ASN A 77 -14.56 5.06 -25.41
C ASN A 77 -15.02 3.70 -24.85
N GLU A 78 -15.89 2.98 -25.57
CA GLU A 78 -16.37 1.66 -25.12
C GLU A 78 -15.25 0.63 -24.90
N ASN A 79 -14.14 0.73 -25.65
CA ASN A 79 -13.02 -0.21 -25.62
C ASN A 79 -11.83 0.24 -24.75
N SER A 80 -11.64 1.54 -24.54
CA SER A 80 -10.63 2.06 -23.59
C SER A 80 -11.32 2.97 -22.59
N GLN A 81 -11.39 2.59 -21.33
CA GLN A 81 -11.88 3.46 -20.26
C GLN A 81 -10.76 3.76 -19.29
N ASN A 82 -10.87 4.89 -18.60
CA ASN A 82 -10.06 5.10 -17.41
C ASN A 82 -10.48 4.05 -16.38
N GLU A 83 -9.53 3.20 -15.98
CA GLU A 83 -9.78 2.17 -14.99
C GLU A 83 -9.48 2.73 -13.60
N VAL A 84 -10.27 2.32 -12.60
CA VAL A 84 -9.95 2.57 -11.20
C VAL A 84 -8.66 1.82 -10.88
N ALA A 85 -7.72 2.48 -10.19
CA ALA A 85 -6.48 1.85 -9.77
C ALA A 85 -6.75 0.55 -9.01
N GLN A 86 -6.05 -0.50 -9.40
CA GLN A 86 -6.12 -1.83 -8.79
C GLN A 86 -4.84 -2.10 -8.04
N CYS A 87 -4.97 -2.57 -6.80
CA CYS A 87 -3.83 -2.97 -5.99
C CYS A 87 -4.00 -4.37 -5.45
N LYS A 88 -2.88 -5.09 -5.38
CA LYS A 88 -2.82 -6.42 -4.81
C LYS A 88 -1.56 -6.58 -3.98
N GLN A 89 -1.64 -7.37 -2.92
CA GLN A 89 -0.57 -7.53 -1.95
C GLN A 89 -0.36 -9.00 -1.62
N SER A 90 0.89 -9.35 -1.33
CA SER A 90 1.29 -10.66 -0.81
C SER A 90 2.40 -10.51 0.23
N SER A 91 2.69 -11.58 0.96
CA SER A 91 3.98 -11.69 1.61
C SER A 91 5.06 -11.96 0.55
N CYS A 92 6.29 -11.49 0.76
CA CYS A 92 7.36 -11.66 -0.24
C CYS A 92 7.70 -13.13 -0.56
N TYR A 93 7.26 -14.07 0.28
CA TYR A 93 7.50 -15.51 0.13
C TYR A 93 6.26 -16.28 -0.33
N SER A 94 5.21 -15.56 -0.73
CA SER A 94 3.96 -16.14 -1.23
C SER A 94 3.70 -15.70 -2.66
N ASN A 95 3.17 -16.63 -3.47
CA ASN A 95 2.69 -16.35 -4.83
C ASN A 95 1.19 -16.01 -4.86
N GLN A 96 0.53 -15.98 -3.70
CA GLN A 96 -0.89 -15.66 -3.59
C GLN A 96 -1.07 -14.18 -3.31
N TYR A 97 -1.70 -13.48 -4.23
CA TYR A 97 -2.02 -12.06 -4.09
C TYR A 97 -3.47 -11.88 -3.68
N VAL A 98 -3.71 -11.00 -2.73
CA VAL A 98 -5.05 -10.56 -2.34
C VAL A 98 -5.29 -9.15 -2.85
N PRO A 99 -6.45 -8.85 -3.44
CA PRO A 99 -6.85 -7.48 -3.74
C PRO A 99 -6.89 -6.65 -2.46
N VAL A 100 -6.38 -5.42 -2.53
CA VAL A 100 -6.31 -4.49 -1.40
C VAL A 100 -6.58 -3.07 -1.87
N ASP A 101 -6.97 -2.21 -0.93
CA ASP A 101 -7.04 -0.78 -1.19
C ASP A 101 -5.63 -0.22 -1.49
N CYS A 102 -5.52 0.58 -2.55
CA CYS A 102 -4.24 1.12 -2.99
C CYS A 102 -3.61 2.07 -1.97
N ALA A 103 -4.40 2.92 -1.32
CA ALA A 103 -3.89 3.85 -0.33
C ALA A 103 -3.42 3.10 0.92
N ALA A 104 -4.04 1.97 1.28
CA ALA A 104 -3.56 1.11 2.35
C ALA A 104 -2.24 0.39 1.99
N ALA A 105 -2.09 -0.06 0.74
CA ALA A 105 -0.93 -0.85 0.31
C ALA A 105 0.31 -0.01 -0.01
N PHE A 106 0.13 1.19 -0.57
CA PHE A 106 1.21 2.08 -1.01
C PHE A 106 1.23 3.41 -0.25
N GLY A 107 0.12 3.88 0.31
CA GLY A 107 0.02 5.28 0.73
C GLY A 107 0.04 6.26 -0.44
N ASN A 108 -0.44 7.48 -0.19
CA ASN A 108 -0.60 8.48 -1.24
C ASN A 108 0.74 8.94 -1.86
N GLU A 109 1.83 8.89 -1.09
CA GLU A 109 3.15 9.31 -1.53
C GLU A 109 3.70 8.38 -2.62
N TYR A 110 3.69 7.05 -2.41
CA TYR A 110 4.17 6.11 -3.42
C TYR A 110 3.24 6.02 -4.63
N ILE A 111 1.91 6.16 -4.44
CA ILE A 111 0.98 6.28 -5.58
C ILE A 111 1.36 7.49 -6.45
N THR A 112 1.54 8.65 -5.83
CA THR A 112 1.94 9.87 -6.54
C THR A 112 3.29 9.70 -7.23
N TYR A 113 4.24 9.03 -6.57
CA TYR A 113 5.55 8.72 -7.15
C TYR A 113 5.44 7.83 -8.40
N ILE A 114 4.53 6.85 -8.41
CA ILE A 114 4.28 5.96 -9.55
C ILE A 114 3.58 6.72 -10.70
N GLU A 115 2.55 7.52 -10.39
CA GLU A 115 1.76 8.21 -11.40
C GLU A 115 2.47 9.43 -12.03
N ASN A 116 3.42 10.06 -11.32
CA ASN A 116 4.24 11.15 -11.85
C ASN A 116 5.43 10.62 -12.65
N GLN A 117 5.16 10.18 -13.89
CA GLN A 117 6.13 9.75 -14.90
C GLN A 117 5.81 10.35 -16.27
#